data_AF-A0A821MA16-F1
#
_entry.id   AF-A0A821MA16-F1
#
_cell.length_a   1.000
_cell.length_b   1.000
_cell.length_c   1.000
_cell.angle_alpha   90.00
_cell.angle_beta   90.00
_cell.angle_gamma   90.00
#
_symmetry.space_group_name_H-M   'P 1'
#
loop_
_entity.id
_entity.type
_entity.pdbx_description
1 polymer ?
#
loop_
_entity_poly.entity_id
_entity_poly.type
_entity_poly.pdbx_seq_one_letter_code
_entity_poly.pdbx_strand_id
1 'polypeptide(L)'
;MELFVMIRFHIFVFTGYEICYSLCEVSAENGVIKQKRLPDHIDNLPERLPVNARFYLKNNHLTETLVPDNLSNELLREARINFLQLDALEICAQLTLRDFSIFKSIKTTEYIDHIFKLKSLYGIPQLERFLKLPNQEMYWTITEILRESNLIQRSKVIKHFIKIA
;
A
#
# COMPACT_ATOMS: atom_id res chain seq x y z
N MET A 1 1.04 11.57 13.20
CA MET A 1 2.32 12.23 12.89
C MET A 1 2.43 12.68 11.44
N GLU A 2 1.74 12.04 10.48
CA GLU A 2 1.93 12.35 9.04
C GLU A 2 1.25 13.63 8.55
N LEU A 3 0.09 14.02 9.09
CA LEU A 3 -0.50 15.34 8.80
C LEU A 3 0.42 16.51 9.18
N PHE A 4 1.26 16.35 10.20
CA PHE A 4 2.19 17.38 10.63
C PHE A 4 3.33 17.62 9.63
N VAL A 5 3.74 16.59 8.86
CA VAL A 5 4.82 16.72 7.86
C VAL A 5 4.32 17.48 6.64
N MET A 6 3.10 17.20 6.16
CA MET A 6 2.51 17.87 5.01
C MET A 6 2.14 19.34 5.32
N ILE A 7 1.60 19.62 6.51
CA ILE A 7 1.29 21.00 6.94
C ILE A 7 2.58 21.83 7.09
N ARG A 8 3.69 21.22 7.54
CA ARG A 8 4.99 21.92 7.60
C ARG A 8 5.57 22.26 6.24
N PHE A 9 5.34 21.45 5.20
CA PHE A 9 5.84 21.73 3.87
C PHE A 9 5.17 22.98 3.26
N HIS A 10 3.86 23.14 3.47
CA HIS A 10 3.14 24.33 3.01
C HIS A 10 3.55 25.60 3.79
N ILE A 11 3.85 25.48 5.09
CA ILE A 11 4.32 26.60 5.92
C ILE A 11 5.71 27.11 5.49
N PHE A 12 6.61 26.24 5.03
CA PHE A 12 7.97 26.64 4.60
C PHE A 12 8.02 27.30 3.20
N VAL A 13 7.02 27.06 2.35
CA VAL A 13 6.95 27.65 1.00
C VAL A 13 6.51 29.13 1.02
N PHE A 14 5.90 29.61 2.11
CA PHE A 14 5.35 30.98 2.18
C PHE A 14 6.34 32.08 2.60
N THR A 15 7.58 31.74 2.99
CA THR A 15 8.63 32.73 3.21
C THR A 15 9.54 32.73 1.99
N GLY A 16 9.54 33.81 1.19
CA GLY A 16 10.24 33.95 -0.10
C GLY A 16 11.77 33.88 -0.07
N TYR A 17 12.33 32.90 0.65
CA TYR A 17 13.71 32.48 0.64
C TYR A 17 13.86 31.25 -0.26
N GLU A 18 15.06 31.02 -0.78
CA GLU A 18 15.40 29.84 -1.57
C GLU A 18 14.81 28.57 -0.93
N ILE A 19 14.36 27.62 -1.76
CA ILE A 19 13.87 26.33 -1.28
C ILE A 19 15.08 25.61 -0.66
N CYS A 20 15.30 25.80 0.64
CA CYS A 20 16.44 25.22 1.35
C CYS A 20 16.28 23.71 1.54
N TYR A 21 15.10 23.15 1.28
CA TYR A 21 14.80 21.74 1.51
C TYR A 21 14.12 21.06 0.34
N SER A 22 14.53 19.84 0.03
CA SER A 22 13.87 18.97 -0.95
C SER A 22 13.35 17.69 -0.29
N LEU A 23 12.21 17.20 -0.79
CA LEU A 23 11.68 15.91 -0.37
C LEU A 23 12.42 14.80 -1.10
N CYS A 24 12.91 13.81 -0.36
CA CYS A 24 13.59 12.64 -0.90
C CYS A 24 12.87 11.37 -0.47
N GLU A 25 12.72 10.43 -1.40
CA GLU A 25 12.39 9.05 -1.11
C GLU A 25 13.70 8.29 -0.87
N VAL A 26 13.76 7.58 0.25
CA VAL A 26 14.87 6.69 0.58
C VAL A 26 14.31 5.28 0.72
N SER A 27 14.82 4.36 -0.07
CA SER A 27 14.47 2.94 -0.04
C SER A 27 15.69 2.07 0.19
N ALA A 28 15.48 0.90 0.78
CA ALA A 28 16.53 -0.09 0.99
C ALA A 28 16.30 -1.29 0.05
N GLU A 29 17.36 -1.67 -0.68
CA GLU A 29 17.38 -2.85 -1.54
C GLU A 29 18.69 -3.61 -1.35
N ASN A 30 18.63 -4.89 -0.97
CA ASN A 30 19.79 -5.78 -0.84
C ASN A 30 20.94 -5.21 0.03
N GLY A 31 20.61 -4.44 1.08
CA GLY A 31 21.61 -3.83 1.96
C GLY A 31 22.22 -2.52 1.46
N VAL A 32 21.70 -1.96 0.36
CA VAL A 32 22.12 -0.66 -0.19
C VAL A 32 20.98 0.33 -0.06
N ILE A 33 21.31 1.56 0.35
CA ILE A 33 20.36 2.67 0.38
C ILE A 33 20.29 3.32 -0.99
N LYS A 34 19.08 3.42 -1.54
CA LYS A 34 18.77 4.21 -2.73
C LYS A 34 18.05 5.48 -2.31
N GLN A 35 18.54 6.62 -2.80
CA GLN A 35 17.93 7.92 -2.55
C GLN A 35 17.50 8.54 -3.88
N LYS A 36 16.26 9.04 -3.93
CA LYS A 36 15.70 9.75 -5.08
C LYS A 36 15.05 11.05 -4.62
N ARG A 37 15.45 12.17 -5.20
CA ARG A 37 14.74 13.45 -5.01
C ARG A 37 13.40 13.38 -5.73
N LEU A 38 12.34 13.80 -5.04
CA LEU A 38 11.00 13.89 -5.59
C LEU A 38 10.76 15.27 -6.24
N PRO A 39 9.94 15.34 -7.32
CA PRO A 39 9.44 16.60 -7.85
C PRO A 39 8.79 17.49 -6.79
N ASP A 40 8.86 18.81 -6.98
CA ASP A 40 8.33 19.81 -6.04
C ASP A 40 6.78 19.82 -6.00
N HIS A 41 6.13 19.27 -7.03
CA HIS A 41 4.68 19.11 -7.12
C HIS A 41 4.32 17.63 -7.32
N ILE A 42 3.78 17.00 -6.28
CA ILE A 42 3.31 15.61 -6.30
C ILE A 42 1.99 15.51 -5.53
N ASP A 43 0.98 14.96 -6.19
CA ASP A 43 -0.28 14.57 -5.57
C ASP A 43 -0.22 13.12 -5.06
N ASN A 44 -1.10 12.81 -4.10
CA ASN A 44 -1.27 11.48 -3.51
C ASN A 44 0.03 10.83 -3.04
N LEU A 45 0.93 11.64 -2.48
CA LEU A 45 2.21 11.18 -1.97
C LEU A 45 2.11 9.95 -1.03
N PRO A 46 1.14 9.86 -0.10
CA PRO A 46 1.00 8.68 0.76
C PRO A 46 0.72 7.38 -0.01
N GLU A 47 -0.05 7.44 -1.09
CA GLU A 47 -0.41 6.26 -1.91
C GLU A 47 0.78 5.74 -2.72
N ARG A 48 1.81 6.57 -2.90
CA ARG A 48 2.98 6.25 -3.74
C ARG A 48 4.14 5.65 -2.98
N LEU A 49 4.12 5.64 -1.65
CA LEU A 49 5.25 5.20 -0.84
C LEU A 49 5.36 3.66 -0.83
N PRO A 50 6.46 3.07 -1.35
CA PRO A 50 6.72 1.65 -1.16
C PRO A 50 6.82 1.27 0.32
N VAL A 51 6.44 0.04 0.67
CA VAL A 51 6.51 -0.45 2.06
C VAL A 51 7.94 -0.40 2.63
N ASN A 52 8.95 -0.57 1.78
CA ASN A 52 10.38 -0.51 2.11
C ASN A 52 11.04 0.86 1.88
N ALA A 53 10.25 1.91 1.70
CA ALA A 53 10.73 3.26 1.49
C ALA A 53 10.17 4.22 2.54
N ARG A 54 10.88 5.31 2.81
CA ARG A 54 10.43 6.40 3.69
C ARG A 54 10.75 7.75 3.06
N PHE A 55 9.93 8.74 3.36
CA PHE A 55 10.17 10.12 2.92
C PHE A 55 11.01 10.87 3.95
N TYR A 56 12.04 11.54 3.47
CA TYR A 56 12.95 12.37 4.26
C TYR A 56 13.02 13.77 3.68
N LEU A 57 13.22 14.76 4.55
CA LEU A 57 13.46 16.15 4.15
C LEU A 57 14.97 16.40 4.12
N LYS A 58 15.52 16.73 2.95
CA LYS A 58 16.95 17.02 2.78
C LYS A 58 17.20 18.51 2.68
N ASN A 59 18.15 19.02 3.45
CA ASN A 59 18.65 20.38 3.25
C ASN A 59 19.55 20.42 1.99
N ASN A 60 19.22 21.30 1.04
CA ASN A 60 19.90 21.43 -0.25
C ASN A 60 21.34 21.96 -0.12
N HIS A 61 21.68 22.59 1.01
CA HIS A 61 23.04 23.06 1.30
C HIS A 61 23.94 21.96 1.90
N LEU A 62 23.37 20.82 2.30
CA LEU A 62 24.12 19.68 2.85
C LEU A 62 24.32 18.59 1.78
N THR A 63 25.58 18.22 1.55
CA THR A 63 25.94 17.12 0.61
C THR A 63 25.89 15.75 1.27
N GLU A 64 25.68 15.67 2.58
CA GLU A 64 25.65 14.42 3.34
C GLU A 64 24.54 13.47 2.86
N THR A 65 24.82 12.18 2.99
CA THR A 65 23.85 11.10 2.77
C THR A 65 22.81 11.12 3.88
N LEU A 66 21.52 11.18 3.53
CA LEU A 66 20.42 11.26 4.51
C LEU A 66 20.38 10.06 5.45
N VAL A 67 20.58 8.88 4.88
CA VAL A 67 20.52 7.60 5.58
C VAL A 67 21.79 6.83 5.21
N PRO A 68 22.66 6.51 6.18
CA PRO A 68 23.85 5.72 5.92
C PRO A 68 23.51 4.25 5.63
N ASP A 69 24.36 3.58 4.87
CA ASP A 69 24.13 2.21 4.38
C ASP A 69 23.99 1.16 5.51
N ASN A 70 24.56 1.42 6.69
CA ASN A 70 24.42 0.54 7.85
C ASN A 70 22.98 0.42 8.37
N LEU A 71 22.12 1.42 8.07
CA LEU A 71 20.69 1.40 8.45
C LEU A 71 19.80 0.68 7.42
N SER A 72 20.35 0.24 6.28
CA SER A 72 19.60 -0.48 5.24
C SER A 72 18.91 -1.74 5.77
N ASN A 73 19.60 -2.51 6.61
CA ASN A 73 19.05 -3.74 7.20
C ASN A 73 17.92 -3.45 8.19
N GLU A 74 17.99 -2.33 8.91
CA GLU A 74 16.94 -1.91 9.82
C GLU A 74 15.69 -1.47 9.06
N LEU A 75 15.86 -0.66 8.01
CA LEU A 75 14.76 -0.29 7.11
C LEU A 75 14.09 -1.50 6.47
N LEU A 76 14.88 -2.48 6.00
CA LEU A 76 14.35 -3.74 5.45
C LEU A 76 13.61 -4.57 6.51
N ARG A 77 14.08 -4.55 7.76
CA ARG A 77 13.42 -5.24 8.88
C ARG A 77 12.10 -4.57 9.22
N GLU A 78 12.05 -3.25 9.30
CA GLU A 78 10.82 -2.49 9.55
C GLU A 78 9.81 -2.60 8.41
N ALA A 79 10.29 -2.76 7.17
CA ALA A 79 9.44 -3.00 6.01
C ALA A 79 8.70 -4.36 6.06
N ARG A 80 9.15 -5.30 6.90
CA ARG A 80 8.46 -6.59 7.07
C ARG A 80 7.26 -6.42 7.99
N ILE A 81 6.12 -6.14 7.38
CA ILE A 81 4.84 -6.08 8.09
C ILE A 81 4.27 -7.49 8.24
N ASN A 82 3.96 -7.88 9.47
CA ASN A 82 3.23 -9.11 9.75
C ASN A 82 1.72 -8.84 9.69
N PHE A 83 0.94 -9.80 9.19
CA PHE A 83 -0.51 -9.72 9.15
C PHE A 83 -1.15 -9.31 10.49
N LEU A 84 -0.65 -9.83 11.62
CA LEU A 84 -1.17 -9.51 12.95
C LEU A 84 -0.89 -8.07 13.43
N GLN A 85 0.00 -7.33 12.76
CA GLN A 85 0.30 -5.92 13.06
C GLN A 85 -0.66 -4.96 12.37
N LEU A 86 -1.39 -5.42 11.36
CA LEU A 86 -2.36 -4.63 10.64
C LEU A 86 -3.65 -4.52 11.45
N ASP A 87 -4.32 -3.37 11.36
CA ASP A 87 -5.61 -3.19 12.02
C ASP A 87 -6.73 -3.86 11.21
N ALA A 88 -7.57 -4.66 11.88
CA ALA A 88 -8.60 -5.45 11.21
C ALA A 88 -9.65 -4.56 10.50
N LEU A 89 -9.99 -3.41 11.09
CA LEU A 89 -10.98 -2.49 10.52
C LEU A 89 -10.41 -1.83 9.26
N GLU A 90 -9.14 -1.44 9.29
CA GLU A 90 -8.48 -0.86 8.10
C GLU A 90 -8.38 -1.89 6.97
N ILE A 91 -8.03 -3.15 7.27
CA ILE A 91 -8.01 -4.22 6.26
C ILE A 91 -9.40 -4.40 5.64
N CYS A 92 -10.45 -4.49 6.46
CA CYS A 92 -11.83 -4.62 5.99
C CYS A 92 -12.23 -3.44 5.10
N ALA A 93 -11.90 -2.20 5.49
CA ALA A 93 -12.17 -1.00 4.71
C ALA A 93 -11.46 -1.05 3.35
N GLN A 94 -10.18 -1.41 3.31
CA GLN A 94 -9.41 -1.48 2.05
C GLN A 94 -9.92 -2.59 1.12
N LEU A 95 -10.28 -3.77 1.66
CA LEU A 95 -10.91 -4.84 0.88
C LEU A 95 -12.24 -4.36 0.28
N THR A 96 -13.07 -3.69 1.08
CA THR A 96 -14.36 -3.13 0.64
C THR A 96 -14.18 -2.08 -0.46
N LEU A 97 -13.22 -1.17 -0.31
CA LEU A 97 -12.91 -0.15 -1.32
C LEU A 97 -12.43 -0.78 -2.63
N ARG A 98 -11.54 -1.77 -2.55
CA ARG A 98 -11.07 -2.54 -3.71
C ARG A 98 -12.23 -3.23 -4.41
N ASP A 99 -13.06 -3.95 -3.68
CA ASP A 99 -14.16 -4.74 -4.23
C ASP A 99 -15.23 -3.85 -4.84
N PHE A 100 -15.56 -2.74 -4.17
CA PHE A 100 -16.47 -1.74 -4.69
C PHE A 100 -15.95 -1.10 -5.99
N SER A 101 -14.64 -0.84 -6.10
CA SER A 101 -14.05 -0.29 -7.32
C SER A 101 -14.24 -1.22 -8.53
N ILE A 102 -14.13 -2.54 -8.31
CA ILE A 102 -14.34 -3.55 -9.35
C ILE A 102 -15.84 -3.67 -9.64
N PHE A 103 -16.68 -3.77 -8.61
CA PHE A 103 -18.12 -3.85 -8.73
C PHE A 103 -18.70 -2.68 -9.55
N LYS A 104 -18.27 -1.45 -9.25
CA LYS A 104 -18.67 -0.24 -9.97
C LYS A 104 -18.28 -0.25 -11.45
N SER A 105 -17.22 -0.98 -11.82
CA SER A 105 -16.75 -1.06 -13.20
C SER A 105 -17.53 -2.06 -14.07
N ILE A 106 -18.37 -2.91 -13.46
CA ILE A 106 -19.17 -3.90 -14.18
C ILE A 106 -20.27 -3.21 -14.98
N LYS A 107 -20.33 -3.48 -16.28
CA LYS A 107 -21.42 -2.97 -17.13
C LYS A 107 -22.66 -3.85 -17.01
N THR A 108 -23.84 -3.25 -17.09
CA THR A 108 -25.12 -3.99 -17.11
C THR A 108 -25.16 -5.04 -18.21
N THR A 109 -24.55 -4.78 -19.37
CA THR A 109 -24.46 -5.73 -20.48
C THR A 109 -23.71 -7.01 -20.11
N GLU A 110 -22.73 -6.95 -19.20
CA GLU A 110 -22.00 -8.15 -18.76
C GLU A 110 -22.91 -9.12 -18.00
N TYR A 111 -23.87 -8.61 -17.23
CA TYR A 111 -24.88 -9.46 -16.59
C TYR A 111 -25.79 -10.14 -17.60
N ILE A 112 -26.23 -9.40 -18.63
CA ILE A 112 -27.04 -9.97 -19.72
C ILE A 112 -26.26 -11.07 -20.43
N ASP A 113 -25.01 -10.79 -20.81
CA ASP A 113 -24.14 -11.76 -21.48
C ASP A 113 -23.91 -13.00 -20.62
N HIS A 114 -23.70 -12.84 -19.32
CA HIS A 114 -23.51 -13.96 -18.38
C HIS A 114 -24.78 -14.80 -18.19
N ILE A 115 -25.93 -14.17 -17.91
CA ILE A 115 -27.20 -14.86 -17.64
C ILE A 115 -27.67 -15.65 -18.87
N PHE A 116 -27.63 -15.02 -20.04
CA PHE A 116 -28.11 -15.63 -21.28
C PHE A 116 -27.01 -16.39 -22.04
N LYS A 117 -25.79 -16.45 -21.50
CA LYS A 117 -24.61 -17.11 -22.09
C LYS A 117 -24.35 -16.63 -23.53
N LEU A 118 -24.48 -15.33 -23.75
CA LEU A 118 -24.29 -14.71 -25.06
C LEU A 118 -22.80 -14.62 -25.40
N LYS A 119 -22.47 -14.73 -26.68
CA LYS A 119 -21.11 -14.53 -27.21
C LYS A 119 -20.97 -13.13 -27.78
N SER A 120 -21.01 -12.11 -26.92
CA SER A 120 -20.78 -10.72 -27.34
C SER A 120 -19.29 -10.46 -27.60
N LEU A 121 -18.98 -9.40 -28.35
CA LEU A 121 -17.58 -9.00 -28.63
C LEU A 121 -16.84 -8.53 -27.37
N TYR A 122 -17.56 -7.96 -26.40
CA TYR A 122 -16.98 -7.42 -25.16
C TYR A 122 -16.89 -8.48 -24.05
N GLY A 123 -17.87 -9.39 -23.98
CA GLY A 123 -17.93 -10.45 -22.97
C GLY A 123 -18.22 -9.92 -21.56
N ILE A 124 -17.65 -10.60 -20.56
CA ILE A 124 -17.93 -10.37 -19.13
C ILE A 124 -16.66 -10.10 -18.28
N PRO A 125 -15.69 -9.29 -18.75
CA PRO A 125 -14.36 -9.21 -18.13
C PRO A 125 -14.37 -8.66 -16.69
N GLN A 126 -15.19 -7.65 -16.39
CA GLN A 126 -15.24 -7.08 -15.04
C GLN A 126 -16.09 -7.95 -14.11
N LEU A 127 -17.18 -8.53 -14.63
CA LEU A 127 -17.98 -9.48 -13.87
C LEU A 127 -17.17 -10.73 -13.50
N GLU A 128 -16.39 -11.30 -14.43
CA GLU A 128 -15.46 -12.40 -14.12
C GLU A 128 -14.42 -12.02 -13.08
N ARG A 129 -13.87 -10.81 -13.17
CA ARG A 129 -12.91 -10.31 -12.18
C ARG A 129 -13.55 -10.23 -10.80
N PHE A 130 -14.78 -9.71 -10.71
CA PHE A 130 -15.54 -9.62 -9.46
C PHE A 130 -15.84 -11.01 -8.87
N LEU A 131 -16.28 -11.96 -9.71
CA LEU A 131 -16.58 -13.33 -9.29
C LEU A 131 -15.36 -14.11 -8.77
N LYS A 132 -14.14 -13.67 -9.12
CA LYS A 132 -12.90 -14.27 -8.62
C LYS A 132 -12.53 -13.78 -7.21
N LEU A 133 -13.02 -12.63 -6.76
CA LEU A 133 -12.62 -12.01 -5.49
C LEU A 133 -12.88 -12.92 -4.27
N PRO A 134 -14.07 -13.55 -4.10
CA PRO A 134 -14.31 -14.41 -2.94
C PRO A 134 -13.36 -15.61 -2.88
N ASN A 135 -13.02 -16.18 -4.04
CA ASN A 135 -12.05 -17.27 -4.11
C ASN A 135 -10.64 -16.80 -3.71
N GLN A 136 -10.23 -15.62 -4.15
CA GLN A 136 -8.93 -15.04 -3.77
C GLN A 136 -8.84 -14.82 -2.25
N GLU A 137 -9.90 -14.31 -1.62
CA GLU A 137 -9.96 -14.07 -0.18
C GLU A 137 -10.01 -15.35 0.64
N MET A 138 -10.74 -16.35 0.16
CA MET A 138 -10.74 -17.69 0.73
C MET A 138 -9.34 -18.30 0.69
N TYR A 139 -8.67 -18.28 -0.47
CA TYR A 139 -7.31 -18.82 -0.60
C TYR A 139 -6.29 -18.03 0.21
N TRP A 140 -6.43 -16.71 0.29
CA TRP A 140 -5.60 -15.88 1.15
C TRP A 140 -5.73 -16.29 2.62
N THR A 141 -6.96 -16.42 3.11
CA THR A 141 -7.25 -16.87 4.49
C THR A 141 -6.61 -18.22 4.79
N ILE A 142 -6.82 -19.21 3.91
CA ILE A 142 -6.25 -20.55 4.04
C ILE A 142 -4.72 -20.49 4.06
N THR A 143 -4.13 -19.76 3.11
CA THR A 143 -2.68 -19.65 2.96
C THR A 143 -2.03 -19.03 4.18
N GLU A 144 -2.59 -17.95 4.72
CA GLU A 144 -2.03 -17.24 5.87
C GLU A 144 -2.08 -18.10 7.14
N ILE A 145 -3.18 -18.82 7.36
CA ILE A 145 -3.32 -19.74 8.49
C ILE A 145 -2.35 -20.93 8.39
N LEU A 146 -2.21 -21.53 7.21
CA LEU A 146 -1.36 -22.71 7.00
C LEU A 146 0.13 -22.37 6.98
N ARG A 147 0.51 -21.13 6.64
CA ARG A 147 1.89 -20.66 6.71
C ARG A 147 2.39 -20.46 8.14
N GLU A 148 1.50 -20.21 9.10
CA GLU A 148 1.87 -20.01 10.50
C GLU A 148 2.10 -21.34 11.22
N SER A 149 3.36 -21.62 11.54
CA SER A 149 3.79 -22.84 12.21
C SER A 149 3.53 -22.82 13.72
N ASN A 150 3.55 -21.63 14.33
CA ASN A 150 3.35 -21.49 15.77
C ASN A 150 1.86 -21.53 16.11
N LEU A 151 1.44 -22.52 16.92
CA LEU A 151 0.03 -22.72 17.29
C LEU A 151 -0.62 -21.50 17.94
N ILE A 152 0.11 -20.79 18.81
CA ILE A 152 -0.40 -19.62 19.52
C ILE A 152 -0.60 -18.47 18.52
N GLN A 153 0.38 -18.22 17.65
CA GLN A 153 0.23 -17.18 16.61
C GLN A 153 -0.86 -17.55 15.60
N ARG A 154 -0.96 -18.81 15.20
CA ARG A 154 -2.01 -19.29 14.29
C ARG A 154 -3.41 -19.06 14.87
N SER A 155 -3.61 -19.27 16.17
CA SER A 155 -4.89 -18.96 16.81
C SER A 155 -5.21 -17.46 16.80
N LYS A 156 -4.20 -16.59 16.93
CA LYS A 156 -4.36 -15.14 16.78
C LYS A 156 -4.72 -14.76 15.34
N VAL A 157 -4.09 -15.39 14.34
CA VAL A 157 -4.39 -15.18 12.91
C VAL A 157 -5.85 -15.52 12.62
N ILE A 158 -6.32 -16.68 13.08
CA ILE A 158 -7.74 -17.09 12.94
C ILE A 158 -8.65 -16.06 13.61
N LYS A 159 -8.37 -15.66 14.85
CA LYS A 159 -9.14 -14.63 15.56
C LYS A 159 -9.13 -13.29 14.81
N HIS A 160 -8.04 -12.94 14.15
CA HIS A 160 -7.92 -11.72 13.37
C HIS A 160 -8.79 -11.76 12.11
N PHE A 161 -8.78 -12.88 11.36
CA PHE A 161 -9.71 -13.08 10.23
C PHE A 161 -11.19 -13.00 10.65
N ILE A 162 -11.54 -13.56 11.81
CA ILE A 162 -12.91 -13.45 12.36
C ILE A 162 -13.31 -11.98 12.63
N LYS A 163 -12.35 -11.08 12.91
CA LYS A 163 -12.63 -9.66 13.07
C LYS A 163 -12.74 -8.90 11.74
N ILE A 164 -12.09 -9.40 10.68
CA ILE A 164 -12.14 -8.79 9.35
C ILE A 164 -13.47 -9.12 8.66
N ALA A 165 -13.97 -10.34 8.86
CA ALA A 165 -15.26 -10.83 8.38
C ALA A 165 -16.44 -10.18 9.10
#